data_AF-A0A3N7CNC1-F1
#
_entry.id   AF-A0A3N7CNC1-F1
#
_cell.length_a   1.000
_cell.length_b   1.000
_cell.length_c   1.000
_cell.angle_alpha   90.00
_cell.angle_beta   90.00
_cell.angle_gamma   90.00
#
_symmetry.space_group_name_H-M   'P 1'
#
loop_
_entity.id
_entity.type
_entity.pdbx_description
1 polymer ?
#
loop_
_entity_poly.entity_id
_entity_poly.type
_entity_poly.pdbx_seq_one_letter_code
_entity_poly.pdbx_strand_id
1 'polypeptide(L)'
;MSEYFSNNEKCVEFPKDIRWGGNVTCIYCNCLKVYTLNGKNKRFKCADCKKQFSVIKGTIFENSPIPLSTWFCVIYSVITKTKSISSVQLASDIEVTQSTAWFMLHGIRYMLMENAIKNKLNAVVQCDETYVGGKNKNRHWNKKVFNSQGRSFKDKTPVFGIYQQAEYDIIERPHKLIPNKTVREKVITQHPILICKVVPDTKAKTLKPLIFRTVEIESTIVTDEYKVYRMLDDWYDHKSVNHKQHRHATDGDSSNGVENAWSQFKRTIFGTFHNVSRKYLERYTNEFQFGFNGRHLKKGELFKSAFENVNRRLTLKELINKGNYEEFKIAC
;
A
#
# COMPACT_ATOMS: atom_id res chain seq x y z
N MET A 1 1.45 5.09 23.95
CA MET A 1 0.74 4.05 23.15
C MET A 1 0.78 2.68 23.83
N SER A 2 1.91 2.32 24.47
CA SER A 2 1.99 1.17 25.38
C SER A 2 0.89 1.19 26.47
N GLU A 3 0.55 2.37 27.00
CA GLU A 3 -0.55 2.54 27.96
C GLU A 3 -1.96 2.54 27.35
N TYR A 4 -2.11 2.82 26.06
CA TYR A 4 -3.44 2.91 25.43
C TYR A 4 -4.00 1.51 25.11
N PHE A 5 -3.12 0.57 24.74
CA PHE A 5 -3.47 -0.81 24.38
C PHE A 5 -2.99 -1.86 25.40
N SER A 6 -2.54 -1.45 26.58
CA SER A 6 -2.28 -2.36 27.71
C SER A 6 -3.56 -2.98 28.28
N ASN A 7 -4.72 -2.34 28.05
CA ASN A 7 -6.01 -2.89 28.43
C ASN A 7 -6.60 -3.75 27.30
N ASN A 8 -6.72 -5.05 27.54
CA ASN A 8 -7.31 -6.03 26.62
C ASN A 8 -8.74 -5.67 26.17
N GLU A 9 -9.52 -4.99 27.00
CA GLU A 9 -10.89 -4.58 26.62
C GLU A 9 -10.88 -3.49 25.54
N LYS A 10 -9.99 -2.50 25.66
CA LYS A 10 -9.81 -1.46 24.64
C LYS A 10 -9.36 -2.05 23.30
N CYS A 11 -8.53 -3.11 23.36
CA CYS A 11 -8.08 -3.83 22.17
C CYS A 11 -9.21 -4.56 21.42
N VAL A 12 -10.33 -4.87 22.09
CA VAL A 12 -11.50 -5.50 21.48
C VAL A 12 -12.53 -4.47 21.05
N GLU A 13 -12.73 -3.39 21.81
CA GLU A 13 -13.66 -2.32 21.43
C GLU A 13 -13.15 -1.55 20.19
N PHE A 14 -11.84 -1.33 20.03
CA PHE A 14 -11.32 -0.60 18.88
C PHE A 14 -11.66 -1.24 17.52
N PRO A 15 -11.35 -2.53 17.25
CA PRO A 15 -11.74 -3.13 15.97
C PRO A 15 -13.26 -3.30 15.85
N LYS A 16 -14.00 -3.41 16.96
CA LYS A 16 -15.47 -3.47 16.93
C LYS A 16 -16.05 -2.15 16.42
N ASP A 17 -15.54 -1.02 16.89
CA ASP A 17 -15.92 0.31 16.42
C ASP A 17 -15.60 0.48 14.92
N ILE A 18 -14.38 0.13 14.51
CA ILE A 18 -13.97 0.24 13.10
C ILE A 18 -14.80 -0.66 12.17
N ARG A 19 -15.15 -1.88 12.60
CA ARG A 19 -15.88 -2.84 11.74
C ARG A 19 -17.36 -2.52 11.58
N TRP A 20 -17.98 -1.96 12.61
CA TRP A 20 -19.44 -1.92 12.71
C TRP A 20 -20.02 -0.54 13.10
N GLY A 21 -19.18 0.45 13.40
CA GLY A 21 -19.64 1.79 13.82
C GLY A 21 -20.57 1.74 15.04
N GLY A 22 -20.40 0.75 15.92
CA GLY A 22 -21.24 0.51 17.09
C GLY A 22 -22.33 -0.57 16.91
N ASN A 23 -22.82 -0.82 15.69
CA ASN A 23 -23.93 -1.74 15.43
C ASN A 23 -23.46 -3.06 14.81
N VAL A 24 -23.19 -4.06 15.66
CA VAL A 24 -22.63 -5.35 15.23
C VAL A 24 -23.59 -6.09 14.30
N THR A 25 -23.13 -6.34 13.07
CA THR A 25 -23.84 -7.16 12.08
C THR A 25 -23.23 -8.55 11.99
N CYS A 26 -24.06 -9.55 11.69
CA CYS A 26 -23.58 -10.91 11.58
C CYS A 26 -22.69 -11.11 10.36
N ILE A 27 -21.45 -11.55 10.55
CA ILE A 27 -20.48 -11.82 9.48
C ILE A 27 -20.85 -12.99 8.55
N TYR A 28 -21.88 -13.78 8.87
CA TYR A 28 -22.29 -14.96 8.09
C TYR A 28 -23.55 -14.75 7.26
N CYS A 29 -24.46 -13.88 7.72
CA CYS A 29 -25.79 -13.70 7.11
C CYS A 29 -26.22 -12.22 7.05
N ASN A 30 -25.36 -11.28 7.46
CA ASN A 30 -25.62 -9.84 7.51
C ASN A 30 -26.82 -9.40 8.36
N CYS A 31 -27.40 -10.29 9.16
CA CYS A 31 -28.47 -9.94 10.10
C CYS A 31 -28.01 -8.85 11.10
N LEU A 32 -28.86 -7.82 11.29
CA LEU A 32 -28.63 -6.70 12.21
C LEU A 32 -28.87 -7.07 13.68
N LYS A 33 -29.69 -8.10 13.94
CA LYS A 33 -30.04 -8.51 15.30
C LYS A 33 -28.99 -9.48 15.84
N VAL A 34 -28.07 -8.95 16.64
CA VAL A 34 -26.96 -9.69 17.23
C VAL A 34 -26.92 -9.49 18.74
N TYR A 35 -26.78 -10.59 19.49
CA TYR A 35 -26.67 -10.57 20.95
C TYR A 35 -25.21 -10.65 21.38
N THR A 36 -24.84 -9.84 22.36
CA THR A 36 -23.53 -9.96 23.04
C THR A 36 -23.65 -11.01 24.14
N LEU A 37 -22.78 -12.02 24.09
CA LEU A 37 -22.71 -13.06 25.11
C LEU A 37 -21.81 -12.62 26.26
N ASN A 38 -22.25 -12.87 27.49
CA ASN A 38 -21.46 -12.62 28.69
C ASN A 38 -20.31 -13.63 28.77
N GLY A 39 -19.07 -13.13 28.89
CA GLY A 39 -17.88 -13.94 29.04
C GLY A 39 -16.60 -13.18 28.75
N LYS A 40 -15.45 -13.72 29.19
CA LYS A 40 -14.12 -13.08 29.07
C LYS A 40 -13.75 -12.65 27.65
N ASN A 41 -14.26 -13.35 26.63
CA ASN A 41 -13.91 -13.13 25.21
C ASN A 41 -14.96 -12.36 24.40
N LYS A 42 -15.95 -11.70 25.04
CA LYS A 42 -17.03 -10.89 24.42
C LYS A 42 -17.44 -11.40 23.04
N ARG A 43 -18.09 -12.57 23.00
CA ARG A 43 -18.57 -13.20 21.76
C ARG A 43 -19.95 -12.66 21.37
N PHE A 44 -20.25 -12.73 20.09
CA PHE A 44 -21.54 -12.35 19.52
C PHE A 44 -22.29 -13.58 19.04
N LYS A 45 -23.62 -13.59 19.18
CA LYS A 45 -24.52 -14.61 18.66
C LYS A 45 -25.57 -13.96 17.77
N CYS A 46 -25.67 -14.43 16.53
CA CYS A 46 -26.69 -13.96 15.61
C CYS A 46 -28.08 -14.47 16.02
N ALA A 47 -29.11 -13.61 15.94
CA ALA A 47 -30.48 -13.99 16.20
C ALA A 47 -31.07 -14.92 15.12
N ASP A 48 -30.61 -14.78 13.88
CA ASP A 48 -31.11 -15.54 12.73
C ASP A 48 -30.36 -16.87 12.58
N CYS A 49 -29.12 -16.85 12.07
CA CYS A 49 -28.34 -18.07 11.82
C CYS A 49 -27.81 -18.79 13.07
N LYS A 50 -28.05 -18.23 14.27
CA LYS A 50 -27.60 -18.74 15.60
C LYS A 50 -26.09 -18.95 15.77
N LYS A 51 -25.27 -18.71 14.75
CA LYS A 51 -23.81 -18.85 14.79
C LYS A 51 -23.19 -17.84 15.75
N GLN A 52 -22.12 -18.28 16.41
CA GLN A 52 -21.30 -17.43 17.27
C GLN A 52 -20.05 -16.95 16.53
N PHE A 53 -19.62 -15.73 16.82
CA PHE A 53 -18.39 -15.15 16.29
C PHE A 53 -17.78 -14.14 17.28
N SER A 54 -16.52 -13.79 17.07
CA SER A 54 -15.81 -12.78 17.86
C SER A 54 -15.39 -11.61 16.97
N VAL A 55 -14.95 -10.51 17.59
CA VAL A 55 -14.40 -9.33 16.90
C VAL A 55 -13.20 -9.67 16.00
N ILE A 56 -12.48 -10.75 16.29
CA ILE A 56 -11.31 -11.20 15.50
C ILE A 56 -11.67 -12.16 14.36
N LYS A 57 -12.92 -12.63 14.28
CA LYS A 57 -13.33 -13.59 13.26
C LYS A 57 -13.35 -12.90 11.88
N GLY A 58 -12.72 -13.51 10.89
CA GLY A 58 -12.56 -12.97 9.54
C GLY A 58 -11.45 -11.93 9.39
N THR A 59 -10.58 -11.75 10.39
CA THR A 59 -9.48 -10.78 10.34
C THR A 59 -8.12 -11.48 10.35
N ILE A 60 -7.04 -10.71 10.19
CA ILE A 60 -5.65 -11.20 10.33
C ILE A 60 -5.32 -11.71 11.75
N PHE A 61 -6.16 -11.39 12.75
CA PHE A 61 -6.00 -11.81 14.13
C PHE A 61 -6.67 -13.16 14.42
N GLU A 62 -7.44 -13.71 13.48
CA GLU A 62 -8.14 -14.98 13.68
C GLU A 62 -7.16 -16.14 13.91
N ASN A 63 -7.41 -16.93 14.96
CA ASN A 63 -6.59 -18.08 15.37
C ASN A 63 -5.12 -17.75 15.66
N SER A 64 -4.79 -16.47 15.87
CA SER A 64 -3.45 -16.07 16.32
C SER A 64 -3.28 -16.37 17.82
N PRO A 65 -2.20 -17.06 18.23
CA PRO A 65 -1.84 -17.18 19.65
C PRO A 65 -1.27 -15.87 20.22
N ILE A 66 -0.86 -14.94 19.36
CA ILE A 66 -0.30 -13.64 19.75
C ILE A 66 -1.41 -12.69 20.24
N PRO A 67 -1.23 -12.02 21.39
CA PRO A 67 -2.18 -11.04 21.92
C PRO A 67 -2.45 -9.88 20.95
N LEU A 68 -3.68 -9.33 21.00
CA LEU A 68 -4.07 -8.19 20.16
C LEU A 68 -3.25 -6.93 20.45
N SER A 69 -2.86 -6.70 21.70
CA SER A 69 -1.99 -5.58 22.10
C SER A 69 -0.65 -5.63 21.35
N THR A 70 -0.03 -6.80 21.28
CA THR A 70 1.20 -7.03 20.51
C THR A 70 0.97 -6.77 19.03
N TRP A 71 -0.12 -7.28 18.45
CA TRP A 71 -0.45 -7.00 17.05
C TRP A 71 -0.56 -5.50 16.75
N PHE A 72 -1.20 -4.74 17.63
CA PHE A 72 -1.38 -3.30 17.44
C PHE A 72 -0.06 -2.53 17.55
N CYS A 73 0.80 -2.91 18.50
CA CYS A 73 2.16 -2.39 18.58
C CYS A 73 2.94 -2.66 17.29
N VAL A 74 2.89 -3.90 16.77
CA VAL A 74 3.58 -4.26 15.52
C VAL A 74 3.02 -3.48 14.33
N ILE A 75 1.69 -3.39 14.18
CA ILE A 75 1.04 -2.60 13.12
C ILE A 75 1.51 -1.15 13.18
N TYR A 76 1.46 -0.54 14.37
CA TYR A 76 1.90 0.83 14.57
C TYR A 76 3.38 1.02 14.20
N SER A 77 4.25 0.11 14.62
CA SER A 77 5.68 0.15 14.29
C SER A 77 5.95 -0.01 12.79
N VAL A 78 5.14 -0.81 12.07
CA VAL A 78 5.27 -0.99 10.62
C VAL A 78 4.84 0.27 9.87
N ILE A 79 3.68 0.84 10.19
CA ILE A 79 3.12 1.97 9.43
C ILE A 79 3.81 3.31 9.72
N THR A 80 4.39 3.50 10.92
CA THR A 80 4.97 4.79 11.30
C THR A 80 6.45 4.92 10.95
N LYS A 81 7.16 3.81 10.72
CA LYS A 81 8.56 3.86 10.33
C LYS A 81 8.66 4.17 8.84
N THR A 82 9.54 5.11 8.49
CA THR A 82 9.83 5.48 7.10
C THR A 82 10.42 4.33 6.28
N LYS A 83 11.07 3.39 6.97
CA LYS A 83 11.52 2.10 6.42
C LYS A 83 10.81 0.98 7.18
N SER A 84 10.31 0.00 6.44
CA SER A 84 9.70 -1.21 7.03
C SER A 84 10.63 -1.90 8.03
N ILE A 85 10.06 -2.82 8.81
CA ILE A 85 10.77 -3.73 9.71
C ILE A 85 11.05 -5.07 9.00
N SER A 86 12.22 -5.66 9.25
CA SER A 86 12.55 -7.01 8.77
C SER A 86 11.93 -8.07 9.68
N SER A 87 11.63 -9.26 9.15
CA SER A 87 11.06 -10.35 9.98
C SER A 87 12.01 -10.81 11.08
N VAL A 88 13.32 -10.68 10.86
CA VAL A 88 14.35 -11.07 11.85
C VAL A 88 14.37 -10.06 12.99
N GLN A 89 14.36 -8.77 12.68
CA GLN A 89 14.28 -7.71 13.69
C GLN A 89 12.99 -7.87 14.50
N LEU A 90 11.85 -8.01 13.82
CA LEU A 90 10.57 -8.16 14.51
C LEU A 90 10.56 -9.40 15.41
N ALA A 91 11.09 -10.53 14.95
CA ALA A 91 11.18 -11.76 15.74
C ALA A 91 11.95 -11.55 17.05
N SER A 92 13.06 -10.80 17.00
CA SER A 92 13.80 -10.42 18.20
C SER A 92 13.02 -9.45 19.08
N ASP A 93 12.37 -8.44 18.49
CA ASP A 93 11.68 -7.37 19.23
C ASP A 93 10.48 -7.89 20.05
N ILE A 94 9.80 -8.94 19.59
CA ILE A 94 8.63 -9.53 20.26
C ILE A 94 8.86 -10.96 20.76
N GLU A 95 10.10 -11.45 20.72
CA GLU A 95 10.52 -12.77 21.21
C GLU A 95 9.73 -13.95 20.62
N VAL A 96 9.53 -13.95 19.29
CA VAL A 96 8.87 -15.04 18.56
C VAL A 96 9.78 -15.64 17.49
N THR A 97 9.37 -16.75 16.89
CA THR A 97 10.10 -17.31 15.75
C THR A 97 10.05 -16.38 14.53
N GLN A 98 11.11 -16.37 13.72
CA GLN A 98 11.15 -15.60 12.48
C GLN A 98 9.98 -15.93 11.54
N SER A 99 9.53 -17.18 11.48
CA SER A 99 8.38 -17.58 10.69
C SER A 99 7.07 -16.95 11.17
N THR A 100 6.90 -16.81 12.49
CA THR A 100 5.74 -16.13 13.10
C THR A 100 5.77 -14.64 12.76
N ALA A 101 6.90 -13.97 12.99
CA ALA A 101 7.07 -12.57 12.64
C ALA A 101 6.86 -12.31 11.14
N TRP A 102 7.35 -13.21 10.28
CA TRP A 102 7.15 -13.14 8.84
C TRP A 102 5.67 -13.28 8.45
N PHE A 103 4.94 -14.22 9.06
CA PHE A 103 3.50 -14.37 8.87
C PHE A 103 2.74 -13.11 9.32
N MET A 104 3.08 -12.56 10.50
CA MET A 104 2.49 -11.32 11.00
C MET A 104 2.66 -10.17 10.01
N LEU A 105 3.89 -9.95 9.53
CA LEU A 105 4.17 -8.89 8.56
C LEU A 105 3.39 -9.08 7.25
N HIS A 106 3.24 -10.32 6.75
CA HIS A 106 2.41 -10.56 5.57
C HIS A 106 0.92 -10.32 5.81
N GLY A 107 0.41 -10.65 7.00
CA GLY A 107 -0.94 -10.32 7.41
C GLY A 107 -1.17 -8.81 7.41
N ILE A 108 -0.25 -8.04 8.00
CA ILE A 108 -0.30 -6.57 8.02
C ILE A 108 -0.30 -6.02 6.60
N ARG A 109 0.65 -6.43 5.76
CA ARG A 109 0.72 -6.00 4.35
C ARG A 109 -0.53 -6.33 3.54
N TYR A 110 -1.18 -7.44 3.85
CA TYR A 110 -2.44 -7.83 3.22
C TYR A 110 -3.61 -6.94 3.65
N MET A 111 -3.61 -6.52 4.93
CA MET A 111 -4.55 -5.53 5.46
C MET A 111 -4.29 -4.13 4.88
N LEU A 112 -3.03 -3.73 4.68
CA LEU A 112 -2.67 -2.41 4.12
C LEU A 112 -2.97 -2.25 2.61
N MET A 113 -3.51 -3.28 1.96
CA MET A 113 -3.97 -3.16 0.58
C MET A 113 -5.09 -2.13 0.50
N GLU A 114 -4.93 -1.08 -0.30
CA GLU A 114 -6.02 -0.14 -0.56
C GLU A 114 -7.18 -0.86 -1.28
N ASN A 115 -8.42 -0.56 -0.87
CA ASN A 115 -9.59 -0.95 -1.64
C ASN A 115 -9.63 -0.15 -2.95
N ALA A 116 -10.51 -0.56 -3.86
CA ALA A 116 -10.75 0.12 -5.13
C ALA A 116 -10.61 1.66 -5.02
N ILE A 117 -9.95 2.23 -6.02
CA ILE A 117 -9.64 3.65 -6.13
C ILE A 117 -10.93 4.44 -5.88
N LYS A 118 -11.03 5.07 -4.69
CA LYS A 118 -12.27 5.72 -4.24
C LYS A 118 -12.68 6.81 -5.23
N ASN A 119 -11.69 7.57 -5.70
CA ASN A 119 -11.79 8.57 -6.76
C ASN A 119 -10.63 8.37 -7.72
N LYS A 120 -10.90 8.45 -9.03
CA LYS A 120 -9.85 8.40 -10.04
C LYS A 120 -8.87 9.57 -9.84
N LEU A 121 -7.62 9.34 -10.21
CA LEU A 121 -6.58 10.35 -10.21
C LEU A 121 -6.81 11.33 -11.35
N ASN A 122 -6.44 12.59 -11.15
CA ASN A 122 -6.70 13.66 -12.10
C ASN A 122 -5.59 14.69 -12.19
N ALA A 123 -5.84 15.76 -12.96
CA ALA A 123 -4.89 16.82 -13.26
C ALA A 123 -3.60 16.26 -13.90
N VAL A 124 -2.47 16.32 -13.20
CA VAL A 124 -1.18 15.85 -13.72
C VAL A 124 -0.82 14.51 -13.09
N VAL A 125 -0.80 13.47 -13.93
CA VAL A 125 -0.50 12.09 -13.54
C VAL A 125 0.73 11.57 -14.26
N GLN A 126 1.72 11.10 -13.51
CA GLN A 126 2.94 10.49 -14.02
C GLN A 126 2.79 8.97 -14.03
N CYS A 127 3.09 8.33 -15.15
CA CYS A 127 3.07 6.87 -15.29
C CYS A 127 4.48 6.36 -15.62
N ASP A 128 4.97 5.42 -14.81
CA ASP A 128 6.27 4.79 -15.03
C ASP A 128 6.28 3.35 -14.48
N GLU A 129 7.22 2.54 -14.95
CA GLU A 129 7.43 1.19 -14.49
C GLU A 129 8.78 1.02 -13.77
N THR A 130 8.80 0.10 -12.81
CA THR A 130 10.03 -0.27 -12.15
C THR A 130 10.20 -1.78 -12.06
N TYR A 131 11.44 -2.24 -12.25
CA TYR A 131 11.73 -3.67 -12.32
C TYR A 131 12.37 -4.15 -11.01
N VAL A 132 11.63 -4.99 -10.27
CA VAL A 132 12.07 -5.54 -8.98
C VAL A 132 12.57 -6.97 -9.15
N GLY A 133 13.75 -7.25 -8.61
CA GLY A 133 14.35 -8.58 -8.59
C GLY A 133 15.86 -8.52 -8.40
N GLY A 134 16.42 -9.64 -7.92
CA GLY A 134 17.87 -9.77 -7.71
C GLY A 134 18.64 -9.62 -9.02
N LYS A 135 19.80 -8.93 -8.96
CA LYS A 135 20.68 -8.71 -10.12
C LYS A 135 21.09 -10.06 -10.73
N ASN A 136 20.89 -10.24 -12.02
CA ASN A 136 21.22 -11.50 -12.71
C ASN A 136 22.70 -11.91 -12.51
N LYS A 137 23.62 -10.93 -12.45
CA LYS A 137 25.06 -11.18 -12.17
C LYS A 137 25.32 -11.87 -10.82
N ASN A 138 24.47 -11.63 -9.81
CA ASN A 138 24.59 -12.20 -8.47
C ASN A 138 23.89 -13.57 -8.35
N ARG A 139 23.24 -14.06 -9.42
CA ARG A 139 22.58 -15.36 -9.38
C ARG A 139 23.62 -16.48 -9.52
N HIS A 140 23.34 -17.59 -8.85
CA HIS A 140 24.06 -18.85 -9.08
C HIS A 140 24.00 -19.22 -10.57
N TRP A 141 25.04 -19.84 -11.10
CA TRP A 141 25.24 -20.01 -12.55
C TRP A 141 24.03 -20.67 -13.24
N ASN A 142 23.42 -21.68 -12.63
CA ASN A 142 22.24 -22.39 -13.15
C ASN A 142 20.91 -21.62 -13.04
N LYS A 143 20.89 -20.46 -12.38
CA LYS A 143 19.73 -19.56 -12.28
C LYS A 143 19.93 -18.25 -13.05
N LYS A 144 21.07 -18.10 -13.74
CA LYS A 144 21.34 -16.94 -14.60
C LYS A 144 20.46 -17.02 -15.84
N VAL A 145 19.86 -15.90 -16.20
CA VAL A 145 19.10 -15.78 -17.46
C VAL A 145 20.05 -15.28 -18.54
N PHE A 146 20.28 -16.09 -19.58
CA PHE A 146 21.13 -15.71 -20.70
C PHE A 146 20.55 -14.49 -21.45
N ASN A 147 21.41 -13.56 -21.86
CA ASN A 147 21.03 -12.31 -22.54
C ASN A 147 19.98 -11.44 -21.81
N SER A 148 19.91 -11.50 -20.46
CA SER A 148 19.01 -10.60 -19.73
C SER A 148 19.59 -9.18 -19.67
N GLN A 149 18.89 -8.22 -20.26
CA GLN A 149 19.14 -6.81 -19.98
C GLN A 149 18.67 -6.46 -18.56
N GLY A 150 19.24 -5.42 -17.95
CA GLY A 150 18.93 -5.02 -16.56
C GLY A 150 17.47 -4.67 -16.27
N ARG A 151 16.63 -4.52 -17.31
CA ARG A 151 15.18 -4.25 -17.25
C ARG A 151 14.33 -5.39 -17.85
N SER A 152 14.84 -6.62 -17.96
CA SER A 152 14.08 -7.71 -18.59
C SER A 152 13.00 -8.31 -17.67
N PHE A 153 11.82 -8.58 -18.23
CA PHE A 153 10.72 -9.32 -17.57
C PHE A 153 11.06 -10.80 -17.34
N LYS A 154 12.08 -11.34 -18.02
CA LYS A 154 12.50 -12.73 -17.85
C LYS A 154 13.02 -12.98 -16.44
N ASP A 155 13.83 -12.06 -15.91
CA ASP A 155 14.48 -12.19 -14.61
C ASP A 155 13.87 -11.30 -13.51
N LYS A 156 13.22 -10.19 -13.86
CA LYS A 156 12.57 -9.27 -12.91
C LYS A 156 11.05 -9.21 -13.07
N THR A 157 10.38 -8.72 -12.03
CA THR A 157 8.95 -8.47 -12.06
C THR A 157 8.70 -6.97 -12.18
N PRO A 158 7.96 -6.53 -13.20
CA PRO A 158 7.59 -5.13 -13.33
C PRO A 158 6.52 -4.75 -12.29
N VAL A 159 6.69 -3.57 -11.72
CA VAL A 159 5.72 -2.87 -10.89
C VAL A 159 5.40 -1.58 -11.62
N PHE A 160 4.14 -1.41 -11.99
CA PHE A 160 3.64 -0.20 -12.62
C PHE A 160 3.21 0.79 -11.55
N GLY A 161 3.54 2.06 -11.76
CA GLY A 161 3.24 3.14 -10.83
C GLY A 161 2.52 4.26 -11.54
N ILE A 162 1.47 4.73 -10.88
CA ILE A 162 0.65 5.85 -11.33
C ILE A 162 0.69 6.86 -10.19
N TYR A 163 1.25 8.02 -10.47
CA TYR A 163 1.56 9.04 -9.48
C TYR A 163 0.83 10.33 -9.82
N GLN A 164 -0.10 10.75 -8.98
CA GLN A 164 -0.71 12.07 -9.06
C GLN A 164 0.22 13.10 -8.39
N GLN A 165 0.52 14.15 -9.14
CA GLN A 165 1.31 15.26 -8.63
C GLN A 165 0.53 16.05 -7.57
N ALA A 166 1.26 16.65 -6.64
CA ALA A 166 0.67 17.51 -5.63
C ALA A 166 0.25 18.85 -6.25
N GLU A 167 -0.86 19.40 -5.76
CA GLU A 167 -1.30 20.76 -6.07
C GLU A 167 -0.90 21.72 -4.95
N TYR A 168 -0.61 22.96 -5.34
CA TYR A 168 -0.12 23.98 -4.42
C TYR A 168 -0.74 25.33 -4.72
N ASP A 169 -1.17 26.02 -3.67
CA ASP A 169 -1.45 27.44 -3.71
C ASP A 169 -0.22 28.22 -3.28
N ILE A 170 0.02 29.35 -3.94
CA ILE A 170 1.05 30.31 -3.53
C ILE A 170 0.36 31.37 -2.68
N ILE A 171 0.71 31.43 -1.41
CA ILE A 171 0.23 32.47 -0.50
C ILE A 171 1.37 33.42 -0.14
N GLU A 172 1.03 34.68 0.06
CA GLU A 172 1.96 35.69 0.55
C GLU A 172 1.71 35.94 2.04
N ARG A 173 2.76 35.83 2.87
CA ARG A 173 2.70 36.09 4.31
C ARG A 173 3.78 37.10 4.70
N PRO A 174 3.59 37.90 5.77
CA PRO A 174 4.67 38.71 6.31
C PRO A 174 5.82 37.83 6.82
N HIS A 175 7.06 38.27 6.58
CA HIS A 175 8.26 37.58 7.02
C HIS A 175 8.37 37.61 8.54
N LYS A 176 8.52 36.44 9.18
CA LYS A 176 8.50 36.30 10.64
C LYS A 176 9.50 37.18 11.40
N LEU A 177 10.63 37.51 10.76
CA LEU A 177 11.74 38.24 11.39
C LEU A 177 12.04 39.61 10.79
N ILE A 178 11.53 39.92 9.59
CA ILE A 178 11.93 41.13 8.84
C ILE A 178 10.67 41.96 8.64
N PRO A 179 10.53 43.10 9.33
CA PRO A 179 9.42 44.00 9.14
C PRO A 179 9.29 44.42 7.67
N ASN A 180 8.05 44.54 7.17
CA ASN A 180 7.72 44.97 5.81
C ASN A 180 8.21 44.08 4.65
N LYS A 181 8.74 42.88 4.94
CA LYS A 181 9.05 41.89 3.90
C LYS A 181 7.94 40.84 3.83
N THR A 182 7.50 40.48 2.63
CA THR A 182 6.60 39.34 2.40
C THR A 182 7.39 38.12 1.93
N VAL A 183 6.88 36.93 2.24
CA VAL A 183 7.38 35.64 1.76
C VAL A 183 6.28 34.93 1.00
N ARG A 184 6.63 34.38 -0.16
CA ARG A 184 5.78 33.45 -0.90
C ARG A 184 5.98 32.05 -0.35
N GLU A 185 4.91 31.46 0.14
CA GLU A 185 4.87 30.11 0.66
C GLU A 185 3.99 29.24 -0.24
N LYS A 186 4.48 28.05 -0.59
CA LYS A 186 3.67 27.04 -1.27
C LYS A 186 2.92 26.24 -0.22
N VAL A 187 1.60 26.34 -0.22
CA VAL A 187 0.73 25.52 0.62
C VAL A 187 0.17 24.39 -0.22
N ILE A 188 0.37 23.15 0.24
CA ILE A 188 -0.16 21.97 -0.44
C ILE A 188 -1.68 21.96 -0.26
N THR A 189 -2.42 22.06 -1.36
CA THR A 189 -3.88 21.92 -1.39
C THR A 189 -4.27 20.45 -1.57
N GLN A 190 -3.49 19.73 -2.39
CA GLN A 190 -3.67 18.31 -2.62
C GLN A 190 -2.35 17.57 -2.46
N HIS A 191 -2.34 16.58 -1.55
CA HIS A 191 -1.19 15.71 -1.38
C HIS A 191 -1.04 14.74 -2.57
N PRO A 192 0.20 14.38 -2.94
CA PRO A 192 0.40 13.48 -4.05
C PRO A 192 -0.02 12.06 -3.68
N ILE A 193 -0.62 11.36 -4.64
CA ILE A 193 -1.12 10.00 -4.48
C ILE A 193 -0.31 9.08 -5.37
N LEU A 194 0.12 7.94 -4.83
CA LEU A 194 0.78 6.89 -5.56
C LEU A 194 -0.09 5.64 -5.59
N ILE A 195 -0.21 5.02 -6.76
CA ILE A 195 -0.81 3.70 -6.94
C ILE A 195 0.27 2.81 -7.55
N CYS A 196 0.53 1.67 -6.91
CA CYS A 196 1.48 0.67 -7.36
C CYS A 196 0.75 -0.63 -7.70
N LYS A 197 1.09 -1.23 -8.84
CA LYS A 197 0.54 -2.53 -9.23
C LYS A 197 1.61 -3.45 -9.78
N VAL A 198 1.75 -4.65 -9.22
CA VAL A 198 2.58 -5.69 -9.83
C VAL A 198 1.88 -6.19 -11.08
N VAL A 199 2.55 -6.11 -12.22
CA VAL A 199 2.00 -6.49 -13.53
C VAL A 199 2.81 -7.64 -14.14
N PRO A 200 2.19 -8.50 -14.96
CA PRO A 200 2.91 -9.59 -15.64
C PRO A 200 3.86 -9.07 -16.73
N ASP A 201 3.50 -7.98 -17.40
CA ASP A 201 4.30 -7.32 -18.42
C ASP A 201 3.96 -5.82 -18.54
N THR A 202 4.79 -5.08 -19.29
CA THR A 202 4.65 -3.64 -19.54
C THR A 202 4.04 -3.34 -20.91
N LYS A 203 3.24 -4.28 -21.43
CA LYS A 203 2.59 -4.11 -22.74
C LYS A 203 1.36 -3.24 -22.63
N ALA A 204 1.01 -2.64 -23.76
CA ALA A 204 -0.18 -1.82 -23.93
C ALA A 204 -1.46 -2.47 -23.38
N LYS A 205 -1.69 -3.74 -23.74
CA LYS A 205 -2.87 -4.52 -23.34
C LYS A 205 -3.01 -4.66 -21.81
N THR A 206 -1.90 -4.64 -21.08
CA THR A 206 -1.86 -4.80 -19.63
C THR A 206 -1.99 -3.46 -18.91
N LEU A 207 -1.28 -2.43 -19.40
CA LEU A 207 -1.23 -1.12 -18.75
C LEU A 207 -2.48 -0.28 -19.04
N LYS A 208 -3.03 -0.35 -20.27
CA LYS A 208 -4.18 0.45 -20.69
C LYS A 208 -5.36 0.30 -19.72
N PRO A 209 -5.89 -0.91 -19.44
CA PRO A 209 -7.05 -1.05 -18.57
C PRO A 209 -6.80 -0.55 -17.13
N LEU A 210 -5.57 -0.63 -16.65
CA LEU A 210 -5.20 -0.08 -15.35
C LEU A 210 -5.35 1.43 -15.36
N ILE A 211 -4.72 2.13 -16.33
CA ILE A 211 -4.78 3.59 -16.45
C ILE A 211 -6.22 4.09 -16.58
N PHE A 212 -7.04 3.49 -17.46
CA PHE A 212 -8.45 3.89 -17.63
C PHE A 212 -9.30 3.73 -16.37
N ARG A 213 -8.99 2.73 -15.54
CA ARG A 213 -9.68 2.51 -14.26
C ARG A 213 -9.20 3.47 -13.18
N THR A 214 -7.95 3.91 -13.26
CA THR A 214 -7.31 4.71 -12.21
C THR A 214 -7.30 6.20 -12.46
N VAL A 215 -7.32 6.66 -13.72
CA VAL A 215 -7.13 8.07 -14.11
C VAL A 215 -8.37 8.59 -14.85
N GLU A 216 -8.81 9.80 -14.50
CA GLU A 216 -9.90 10.53 -15.16
C GLU A 216 -9.50 10.86 -16.60
N ILE A 217 -10.40 10.60 -17.55
CA ILE A 217 -10.21 10.97 -18.97
C ILE A 217 -10.01 12.49 -19.04
N GLU A 218 -9.26 12.97 -20.04
CA GLU A 218 -8.86 14.39 -20.21
C GLU A 218 -7.81 14.91 -19.21
N SER A 219 -7.34 14.08 -18.26
CA SER A 219 -6.18 14.42 -17.43
C SER A 219 -4.88 14.47 -18.24
N THR A 220 -3.89 15.23 -17.77
CA THR A 220 -2.55 15.23 -18.34
C THR A 220 -1.77 14.01 -17.85
N ILE A 221 -1.35 13.15 -18.79
CA ILE A 221 -0.49 12.00 -18.48
C ILE A 221 0.94 12.30 -18.93
N VAL A 222 1.87 12.24 -17.97
CA VAL A 222 3.30 12.40 -18.21
C VAL A 222 3.95 11.02 -18.20
N THR A 223 4.56 10.62 -19.31
CA THR A 223 5.32 9.35 -19.39
C THR A 223 6.70 9.56 -20.01
N ASP A 224 7.56 8.57 -19.84
CA ASP A 224 8.81 8.45 -20.61
C ASP A 224 8.52 8.20 -22.10
N GLU A 225 9.54 8.36 -22.96
CA GLU A 225 9.49 8.18 -24.43
C GLU A 225 9.11 6.75 -24.92
N TYR A 226 8.59 5.90 -24.04
CA TYR A 226 8.24 4.55 -24.42
C TYR A 226 7.00 4.54 -25.33
N LYS A 227 7.17 4.06 -26.56
CA LYS A 227 6.15 4.05 -27.63
C LYS A 227 4.80 3.45 -27.21
N VAL A 228 4.80 2.60 -26.18
CA VAL A 228 3.58 1.99 -25.64
C VAL A 228 2.58 3.06 -25.19
N TYR A 229 3.02 4.20 -24.67
CA TYR A 229 2.12 5.24 -24.14
C TYR A 229 1.41 6.08 -25.20
N ARG A 230 1.83 6.03 -26.48
CA ARG A 230 1.15 6.73 -27.59
C ARG A 230 -0.31 6.30 -27.80
N MET A 231 -0.71 5.17 -27.22
CA MET A 231 -2.10 4.72 -27.26
C MET A 231 -3.03 5.54 -26.34
N LEU A 232 -2.49 6.51 -25.59
CA LEU A 232 -3.24 7.33 -24.64
C LEU A 232 -3.63 8.69 -25.22
N ASP A 233 -2.99 9.11 -26.32
CA ASP A 233 -3.14 10.42 -26.97
C ASP A 233 -4.60 10.73 -27.36
N ASP A 234 -5.42 9.71 -27.65
CA ASP A 234 -6.84 9.91 -28.01
C ASP A 234 -7.74 10.21 -26.79
N TRP A 235 -7.28 10.00 -25.57
CA TRP A 235 -8.09 10.09 -24.34
C TRP A 235 -7.53 11.03 -23.27
N TYR A 236 -6.26 11.40 -23.37
CA TYR A 236 -5.52 12.15 -22.36
C TYR A 236 -4.64 13.21 -23.03
N ASP A 237 -4.36 14.29 -22.31
CA ASP A 237 -3.30 15.24 -22.71
C ASP A 237 -1.94 14.57 -22.44
N HIS A 238 -1.41 13.85 -23.43
CA HIS A 238 -0.20 13.05 -23.27
C HIS A 238 1.06 13.89 -23.50
N LYS A 239 1.93 13.93 -22.47
CA LYS A 239 3.23 14.59 -22.51
C LYS A 239 4.35 13.57 -22.34
N SER A 240 5.23 13.49 -23.34
CA SER A 240 6.41 12.61 -23.32
C SER A 240 7.65 13.37 -22.87
N VAL A 241 8.32 12.92 -21.80
CA VAL A 241 9.56 13.54 -21.29
C VAL A 241 10.79 12.85 -21.89
N ASN A 242 11.69 13.64 -22.50
CA ASN A 242 12.95 13.14 -23.08
C ASN A 242 14.10 13.20 -22.06
N HIS A 243 14.43 12.04 -21.48
CA HIS A 243 15.49 11.87 -20.46
C HIS A 243 16.93 12.12 -20.93
N LYS A 244 17.18 12.29 -22.24
CA LYS A 244 18.53 12.54 -22.78
C LYS A 244 18.87 14.03 -22.87
N GLN A 245 17.89 14.91 -22.76
CA GLN A 245 18.13 16.35 -22.71
C GLN A 245 17.95 16.79 -21.26
N HIS A 246 19.02 17.29 -20.63
CA HIS A 246 19.01 17.85 -19.27
C HIS A 246 18.17 19.14 -19.16
N ARG A 247 16.93 19.13 -19.64
CA ARG A 247 15.98 20.23 -19.45
C ARG A 247 15.36 20.07 -18.07
N HIS A 248 15.95 20.76 -17.11
CA HIS A 248 15.32 21.01 -15.83
C HIS A 248 14.02 21.79 -16.06
N ALA A 249 12.91 21.19 -15.61
CA ALA A 249 11.55 21.69 -15.50
C ALA A 249 11.43 23.21 -15.66
N THR A 250 11.04 23.65 -16.86
CA THR A 250 10.62 25.04 -17.09
C THR A 250 9.09 25.16 -17.12
N ASP A 251 8.37 24.06 -17.39
CA ASP A 251 6.91 24.07 -17.59
C ASP A 251 6.10 23.07 -16.72
N GLY A 252 6.68 22.54 -15.64
CA GLY A 252 5.94 21.72 -14.66
C GLY A 252 5.75 20.24 -15.00
N ASP A 253 6.06 19.81 -16.22
CA ASP A 253 5.93 18.41 -16.65
C ASP A 253 7.25 17.62 -16.46
N SER A 254 7.32 16.78 -15.44
CA SER A 254 8.47 15.88 -15.23
C SER A 254 8.04 14.55 -14.60
N SER A 255 8.71 13.44 -14.92
CA SER A 255 8.52 12.11 -14.30
C SER A 255 9.20 11.96 -12.93
N ASN A 256 9.75 13.05 -12.40
CA ASN A 256 10.57 13.04 -11.19
C ASN A 256 9.82 12.49 -9.96
N GLY A 257 8.50 12.68 -9.87
CA GLY A 257 7.70 12.25 -8.74
C GLY A 257 7.66 10.73 -8.61
N VAL A 258 7.26 10.06 -9.69
CA VAL A 258 7.19 8.59 -9.75
C VAL A 258 8.58 7.96 -9.66
N GLU A 259 9.60 8.54 -10.28
CA GLU A 259 10.99 8.07 -10.17
C GLU A 259 11.53 8.17 -8.73
N ASN A 260 11.23 9.26 -8.03
CA ASN A 260 11.60 9.41 -6.63
C ASN A 260 10.89 8.37 -5.76
N ALA A 261 9.61 8.08 -6.02
CA ALA A 261 8.90 7.01 -5.34
C ALA A 261 9.60 5.65 -5.56
N TRP A 262 9.99 5.32 -6.79
CA TRP A 262 10.76 4.10 -7.08
C TRP A 262 12.12 4.04 -6.40
N SER A 263 12.79 5.18 -6.31
CA SER A 263 14.05 5.31 -5.60
C SER A 263 13.88 4.92 -4.12
N GLN A 264 12.82 5.39 -3.45
CA GLN A 264 12.52 5.01 -2.08
C GLN A 264 12.11 3.55 -1.94
N PHE A 265 11.24 3.06 -2.83
CA PHE A 265 10.80 1.66 -2.78
C PHE A 265 11.97 0.68 -2.90
N LYS A 266 12.87 0.93 -3.87
CA LYS A 266 14.07 0.10 -4.06
C LYS A 266 15.00 0.17 -2.86
N ARG A 267 15.20 1.34 -2.24
CA ARG A 267 16.01 1.47 -1.03
C ARG A 267 15.44 0.66 0.13
N THR A 268 14.11 0.63 0.30
CA THR A 268 13.46 -0.20 1.33
C THR A 268 13.67 -1.69 1.05
N ILE A 269 13.55 -2.12 -0.22
CA ILE A 269 13.84 -3.50 -0.59
C ILE A 269 15.30 -3.87 -0.30
N PHE A 270 16.26 -3.07 -0.75
CA PHE A 270 17.68 -3.38 -0.59
C PHE A 270 18.14 -3.30 0.87
N GLY A 271 17.60 -2.35 1.64
CA GLY A 271 18.02 -2.08 3.01
C GLY A 271 17.32 -2.93 4.07
N THR A 272 16.02 -3.20 3.93
CA THR A 272 15.23 -3.91 4.96
C THR A 272 14.96 -5.36 4.57
N PHE A 273 14.50 -5.60 3.35
CA PHE A 273 14.02 -6.93 2.95
C PHE A 273 15.13 -7.80 2.36
N HIS A 274 16.13 -7.17 1.74
CA HIS A 274 17.22 -7.72 0.92
C HIS A 274 16.78 -8.52 -0.30
N ASN A 275 15.75 -9.36 -0.17
CA ASN A 275 15.17 -10.16 -1.23
C ASN A 275 13.64 -10.21 -1.09
N VAL A 276 12.94 -10.01 -2.20
CA VAL A 276 11.48 -10.12 -2.29
C VAL A 276 11.15 -11.12 -3.38
N SER A 277 10.41 -12.17 -3.01
CA SER A 277 9.90 -13.14 -3.99
C SER A 277 8.80 -12.51 -4.83
N ARG A 278 8.78 -12.84 -6.14
CA ARG A 278 7.73 -12.39 -7.08
C ARG A 278 6.32 -12.65 -6.53
N LYS A 279 6.13 -13.80 -5.88
CA LYS A 279 4.85 -14.23 -5.29
C LYS A 279 4.28 -13.23 -4.28
N TYR A 280 5.14 -12.56 -3.52
CA TYR A 280 4.72 -11.69 -2.43
C TYR A 280 4.91 -10.21 -2.72
N LEU A 281 5.45 -9.87 -3.90
CA LEU A 281 5.86 -8.51 -4.24
C LEU A 281 4.70 -7.50 -4.10
N GLU A 282 3.48 -7.89 -4.48
CA GLU A 282 2.28 -7.04 -4.36
C GLU A 282 2.02 -6.61 -2.91
N ARG A 283 2.32 -7.46 -1.93
CA ARG A 283 2.12 -7.12 -0.52
C ARG A 283 3.16 -6.11 -0.04
N TYR A 284 4.38 -6.19 -0.56
CA TYR A 284 5.41 -5.19 -0.27
C TYR A 284 5.11 -3.85 -0.95
N THR A 285 4.51 -3.86 -2.15
CA THR A 285 4.06 -2.63 -2.81
C THR A 285 2.89 -2.00 -2.06
N ASN A 286 1.97 -2.79 -1.51
CA ASN A 286 0.85 -2.28 -0.70
C ASN A 286 1.33 -1.51 0.54
N GLU A 287 2.30 -2.06 1.28
CA GLU A 287 2.88 -1.36 2.43
C GLU A 287 3.57 -0.06 2.02
N PHE A 288 4.33 -0.08 0.91
CA PHE A 288 5.00 1.10 0.40
C PHE A 288 4.01 2.19 -0.02
N GLN A 289 2.97 1.81 -0.77
CA GLN A 289 1.89 2.70 -1.20
C GLN A 289 1.16 3.31 0.00
N PHE A 290 0.75 2.49 0.97
CA PHE A 290 0.06 2.95 2.17
C PHE A 290 0.90 3.97 2.95
N GLY A 291 2.20 3.68 3.16
CA GLY A 291 3.11 4.61 3.82
C GLY A 291 3.34 5.90 3.03
N PHE A 292 3.43 5.80 1.69
CA PHE A 292 3.60 6.97 0.81
C PHE A 292 2.39 7.90 0.86
N ASN A 293 1.19 7.34 0.70
CA ASN A 293 -0.07 8.10 0.69
C ASN A 293 -0.39 8.66 2.07
N GLY A 294 -0.09 7.92 3.14
CA GLY A 294 -0.39 8.29 4.51
C GLY A 294 0.64 9.21 5.20
N ARG A 295 1.75 9.57 4.55
CA ARG A 295 2.90 10.28 5.19
C ARG A 295 2.59 11.66 5.78
N HIS A 296 1.49 12.29 5.33
CA HIS A 296 1.06 13.60 5.77
C HIS A 296 0.05 13.53 6.93
N LEU A 297 -0.54 12.35 7.16
CA LEU A 297 -1.54 12.13 8.21
C LEU A 297 -0.89 12.14 9.59
N LYS A 298 -1.66 12.53 10.61
CA LYS A 298 -1.23 12.32 12.00
C LYS A 298 -1.15 10.83 12.28
N LYS A 299 -0.22 10.42 13.13
CA LYS A 299 0.03 8.99 13.43
C LYS A 299 -1.23 8.23 13.90
N GLY A 300 -2.14 8.90 14.61
CA GLY A 300 -3.42 8.31 15.04
C GLY A 300 -4.41 8.08 13.88
N GLU A 301 -4.47 9.02 12.93
CA GLU A 301 -5.31 8.90 11.72
C GLU A 301 -4.77 7.81 10.80
N LEU A 302 -3.45 7.77 10.60
CA LEU A 302 -2.75 6.72 9.85
C LEU A 302 -2.99 5.34 10.48
N PHE A 303 -2.96 5.25 11.81
CA PHE A 303 -3.27 4.02 12.50
C PHE A 303 -4.71 3.59 12.29
N LYS A 304 -5.69 4.50 12.36
CA LYS A 304 -7.09 4.18 12.05
C LYS A 304 -7.27 3.73 10.60
N SER A 305 -6.66 4.39 9.63
CA SER A 305 -6.82 4.06 8.21
C SER A 305 -6.29 2.66 7.87
N ALA A 306 -5.25 2.19 8.56
CA ALA A 306 -4.74 0.83 8.41
C ALA A 306 -5.82 -0.24 8.69
N PHE A 307 -6.79 0.04 9.56
CA PHE A 307 -7.85 -0.89 9.94
C PHE A 307 -9.10 -0.80 9.07
N GLU A 308 -9.17 0.10 8.08
CA GLU A 308 -10.30 0.13 7.11
C GLU A 308 -10.52 -1.23 6.43
N ASN A 309 -9.44 -2.02 6.30
CA ASN A 309 -9.43 -3.33 5.67
C ASN A 309 -9.28 -4.49 6.65
N VAL A 310 -9.61 -4.28 7.93
CA VAL A 310 -9.45 -5.29 8.99
C VAL A 310 -10.26 -6.57 8.73
N ASN A 311 -11.34 -6.49 7.95
CA ASN A 311 -12.23 -7.61 7.57
C ASN A 311 -11.61 -8.62 6.59
N ARG A 312 -10.28 -8.62 6.45
CA ARG A 312 -9.55 -9.52 5.57
C ARG A 312 -8.79 -10.54 6.39
N ARG A 313 -8.89 -11.81 6.00
CA ARG A 313 -8.13 -12.90 6.60
C ARG A 313 -7.10 -13.42 5.60
N LEU A 314 -5.90 -13.67 6.12
CA LEU A 314 -4.85 -14.39 5.40
C LEU A 314 -4.48 -15.62 6.22
N THR A 315 -4.70 -16.82 5.68
CA THR A 315 -4.28 -18.07 6.31
C THR A 315 -2.86 -18.45 5.90
N LEU A 316 -2.19 -19.25 6.72
CA LEU A 316 -0.86 -19.78 6.38
C LEU A 316 -0.92 -20.66 5.12
N LYS A 317 -2.03 -21.39 4.91
CA LYS A 317 -2.25 -22.20 3.71
C LYS A 317 -2.29 -21.34 2.45
N GLU A 318 -3.07 -20.25 2.46
CA GLU A 318 -3.11 -19.28 1.33
C GLU A 318 -1.76 -18.59 1.14
N LEU A 319 -1.04 -18.29 2.22
CA LEU A 319 0.28 -17.69 2.16
C LEU A 319 1.30 -18.62 1.50
N ILE A 320 1.29 -19.92 1.82
CA ILE A 320 2.29 -20.88 1.36
C ILE A 320 1.92 -21.52 0.02
N ASN A 321 0.63 -21.71 -0.28
CA ASN A 321 0.18 -22.38 -1.49
C ASN A 321 0.73 -21.72 -2.76
N LYS A 322 1.23 -22.56 -3.68
CA LYS A 322 1.74 -22.16 -5.00
C LYS A 322 0.63 -21.86 -6.02
N GLY A 323 -0.64 -22.06 -5.64
CA GLY A 323 -1.81 -21.77 -6.47
C GLY A 323 -1.92 -20.27 -6.72
N ASN A 324 -2.28 -19.93 -7.95
CA ASN A 324 -2.44 -18.59 -8.48
C ASN A 324 -3.03 -17.65 -7.42
N TYR A 325 -2.41 -16.49 -7.25
CA TYR A 325 -3.14 -15.31 -6.81
C TYR A 325 -4.23 -15.13 -7.87
N GLU A 326 -5.38 -15.77 -7.71
CA GLU A 326 -6.58 -15.30 -8.40
C GLU A 326 -6.71 -13.87 -7.91
N GLU A 327 -6.51 -12.91 -8.82
CA GLU A 327 -7.08 -11.61 -8.64
C GLU A 327 -8.51 -11.87 -8.17
N PHE A 328 -8.80 -11.59 -6.89
CA PHE A 328 -10.16 -11.27 -6.53
C PHE A 328 -10.54 -10.21 -7.54
N LYS A 329 -11.37 -10.59 -8.50
CA LYS A 329 -11.97 -9.69 -9.47
C LYS A 329 -12.57 -8.59 -8.60
N ILE A 330 -11.87 -7.47 -8.54
CA ILE A 330 -12.46 -6.22 -8.05
C ILE A 330 -13.65 -6.08 -8.99
N ALA A 331 -14.85 -6.18 -8.42
CA ALA A 331 -16.10 -6.23 -9.15
C ALA A 331 -16.09 -5.13 -10.22
N CYS A 332 -16.57 -5.50 -11.41
CA CYS A 332 -16.72 -4.65 -12.58
C CYS A 332 -17.39 -3.32 -12.25
#